data_AF-A0AAD5KRB5-F1
#
_entry.id   AF-A0AAD5KRB5-F1
#
_cell.length_a   1.000
_cell.length_b   1.000
_cell.length_c   1.000
_cell.angle_alpha   90.00
_cell.angle_beta   90.00
_cell.angle_gamma   90.00
#
_symmetry.space_group_name_H-M   'P 1'
#
loop_
_entity.id
_entity.type
_entity.pdbx_description
1 polymer ?
#
loop_
_entity_poly.entity_id
_entity_poly.type
_entity_poly.pdbx_seq_one_letter_code
_entity_poly.pdbx_strand_id
1 'polypeptide(L)'
;MLLNNPFVLLFLGFTLGSANGKSIGLTEEIPELNLDSLQGAKELGQQLKNAIVNSSLLWPDGVLLYSIGDGFSAQETEAIYDVFAMYEAKSCITFVKRTTEDFYVSIQKTGGGCYSYTGRQHSQPQIVSLDAKCFDCTDAGCKTDVLIHKFMHALGITHEKSEAHRDDHTSANHTDIQPESEVQNGTHAVALHPHISTTNATDEVSVGEDDGFSKLHLMKLNALYGCHEAMVKGFPEVSLDGLPALIVLGSVGQGIDTHRKGHKIIPGGIRTEEEAKNPNRKHEEKDAEKEIKEESKQEEKKKDVDNKTTEEREKEERQKEVDRKKREEAEKEEQRKEVERKKKEESEQEKKRKEAEKKEKEEKEKQEKRKQVLLKKQAEREKKEKRKETERKRKEEREKEKKRKEAEEKEKVKRAKEEKQRKAEIKKRTEREKKEKRREAERKKKEEREKEKKRIQTEKREKEKREQDEKRKEAERKRKEAREIEEKRKEAERKEKEAREKEEKRKEAERKANEDREREEKRKEAERKEKERREIEEKRKEAERKEKEAREIEEKRKEEERKERERKEIEEKRNETERNQKERSGKQGKTKFLDRIKKVVGVIAALKNKF
;
A
#
# COMPACT_ATOMS: atom_id res chain seq x y z
N MET A 1 -85.18 -28.92 -33.02
CA MET A 1 -84.96 -27.65 -33.76
C MET A 1 -84.43 -26.62 -32.78
N LEU A 2 -83.56 -25.71 -33.26
CA LEU A 2 -83.22 -24.37 -32.73
C LEU A 2 -83.07 -24.22 -31.18
N LEU A 3 -81.85 -24.10 -30.64
CA LEU A 3 -81.04 -22.86 -30.53
C LEU A 3 -81.63 -21.79 -29.59
N ASN A 4 -80.97 -21.54 -28.44
CA ASN A 4 -80.22 -20.29 -28.22
C ASN A 4 -79.54 -20.16 -26.83
N ASN A 5 -78.20 -20.04 -26.86
CA ASN A 5 -77.38 -19.13 -26.03
C ASN A 5 -77.25 -19.41 -24.49
N PRO A 6 -76.28 -18.79 -23.78
CA PRO A 6 -75.03 -19.53 -23.55
C PRO A 6 -74.49 -19.53 -22.09
N PHE A 7 -73.99 -20.69 -21.63
CA PHE A 7 -73.10 -20.76 -20.47
C PHE A 7 -72.12 -21.95 -20.60
N VAL A 8 -71.01 -21.74 -21.34
CA VAL A 8 -69.91 -22.70 -21.45
C VAL A 8 -68.59 -21.94 -21.46
N LEU A 9 -67.88 -21.94 -20.32
CA LEU A 9 -66.41 -21.91 -20.19
C LEU A 9 -65.99 -21.81 -18.71
N LEU A 10 -66.11 -22.90 -17.95
CA LEU A 10 -65.33 -23.08 -16.70
C LEU A 10 -65.23 -24.55 -16.29
N PHE A 11 -64.07 -25.13 -16.62
CA PHE A 11 -63.39 -26.27 -15.97
C PHE A 11 -64.23 -27.39 -15.32
N LEU A 12 -64.36 -28.51 -16.04
CA LEU A 12 -64.16 -29.86 -15.45
C LEU A 12 -63.47 -30.76 -16.49
N GLY A 13 -62.48 -31.54 -16.04
CA GLY A 13 -61.65 -32.39 -16.89
C GLY A 13 -60.66 -33.20 -16.05
N PHE A 14 -61.15 -34.24 -15.39
CA PHE A 14 -60.44 -34.94 -14.31
C PHE A 14 -59.87 -36.29 -14.78
N THR A 15 -58.56 -36.49 -14.52
CA THR A 15 -57.82 -37.77 -14.45
C THR A 15 -57.86 -38.78 -15.62
N LEU A 16 -56.67 -39.01 -16.20
CA LEU A 16 -55.95 -40.29 -16.11
C LEU A 16 -54.46 -39.94 -15.84
N GLY A 17 -53.69 -40.62 -14.98
CA GLY A 17 -54.01 -41.70 -14.04
C GLY A 17 -52.76 -42.14 -13.25
N SER A 18 -52.92 -43.18 -12.42
CA SER A 18 -51.87 -43.96 -11.72
C SER A 18 -51.00 -43.29 -10.64
N ALA A 19 -51.01 -43.97 -9.48
CA ALA A 19 -50.30 -43.66 -8.25
C ALA A 19 -48.77 -43.57 -8.36
N ASN A 20 -48.18 -42.65 -7.58
CA ASN A 20 -47.21 -43.01 -6.55
C ASN A 20 -47.06 -41.90 -5.50
N GLY A 21 -46.70 -42.25 -4.26
CA GLY A 21 -46.67 -41.33 -3.14
C GLY A 21 -45.34 -41.32 -2.38
N LYS A 22 -44.29 -40.70 -2.94
CA LYS A 22 -43.09 -40.25 -2.20
C LYS A 22 -42.25 -39.25 -3.01
N SER A 23 -41.46 -38.45 -2.27
CA SER A 23 -40.28 -37.67 -2.67
C SER A 23 -40.39 -36.66 -3.83
N ILE A 24 -40.05 -35.41 -3.48
CA ILE A 24 -39.71 -34.29 -4.37
C ILE A 24 -38.65 -34.71 -5.40
N GLY A 25 -38.82 -34.29 -6.64
CA GLY A 25 -37.79 -34.32 -7.68
C GLY A 25 -37.96 -33.13 -8.62
N LEU A 26 -37.00 -32.20 -8.61
CA LEU A 26 -36.91 -31.13 -9.60
C LEU A 26 -36.03 -31.63 -10.75
N THR A 27 -36.56 -31.58 -11.97
CA THR A 27 -35.80 -31.80 -13.21
C THR A 27 -36.17 -30.73 -14.22
N GLU A 28 -35.27 -29.77 -14.41
CA GLU A 28 -35.22 -28.91 -15.59
C GLU A 28 -33.74 -28.79 -15.99
N GLU A 29 -33.47 -28.56 -17.27
CA GLU A 29 -32.23 -29.03 -17.92
C GLU A 29 -31.00 -28.16 -17.64
N ILE A 30 -29.81 -28.78 -17.61
CA ILE A 30 -28.53 -28.11 -17.39
C ILE A 30 -27.98 -27.59 -18.74
N PRO A 31 -27.79 -26.27 -18.93
CA PRO A 31 -27.02 -25.74 -20.04
C PRO A 31 -25.51 -25.88 -19.75
N GLU A 32 -24.74 -26.42 -20.71
CA GLU A 32 -23.28 -26.53 -20.56
C GLU A 32 -22.61 -25.15 -20.47
N LEU A 33 -21.84 -24.92 -19.39
CA LEU A 33 -21.19 -23.65 -19.11
C LEU A 33 -19.98 -23.41 -20.02
N ASN A 34 -20.25 -22.79 -21.18
CA ASN A 34 -19.21 -22.32 -22.10
C ASN A 34 -18.37 -21.20 -21.46
N LEU A 35 -17.05 -21.39 -21.43
CA LEU A 35 -16.09 -20.56 -20.69
C LEU A 35 -15.83 -19.16 -21.32
N ASP A 36 -16.42 -18.86 -22.47
CA ASP A 36 -16.32 -17.56 -23.16
C ASP A 36 -17.21 -16.44 -22.54
N SER A 37 -17.97 -16.73 -21.48
CA SER A 37 -18.83 -15.71 -20.84
C SER A 37 -18.03 -14.69 -20.02
N LEU A 38 -17.91 -13.48 -20.58
CA LEU A 38 -17.13 -12.33 -20.06
C LEU A 38 -17.56 -11.80 -18.66
N GLN A 39 -18.54 -12.42 -18.00
CA GLN A 39 -19.09 -11.98 -16.71
C GLN A 39 -18.42 -12.62 -15.50
N GLY A 40 -18.14 -13.93 -15.50
CA GLY A 40 -17.50 -14.59 -14.34
C GLY A 40 -16.10 -14.04 -14.05
N ALA A 41 -15.29 -13.82 -15.09
CA ALA A 41 -13.98 -13.17 -14.99
C ALA A 41 -14.06 -11.73 -14.46
N LYS A 42 -15.19 -11.04 -14.64
CA LYS A 42 -15.41 -9.66 -14.19
C LYS A 42 -15.70 -9.58 -12.69
N GLU A 43 -16.37 -10.59 -12.13
CA GLU A 43 -16.65 -10.68 -10.69
C GLU A 43 -15.40 -11.12 -9.92
N LEU A 44 -14.70 -12.15 -10.40
CA LEU A 44 -13.38 -12.53 -9.85
C LEU A 44 -12.37 -11.37 -9.94
N GLY A 45 -12.37 -10.63 -11.06
CA GLY A 45 -11.57 -9.41 -11.24
C GLY A 45 -11.99 -8.22 -10.37
N GLN A 46 -13.22 -8.19 -9.85
CA GLN A 46 -13.63 -7.22 -8.83
C GLN A 46 -13.20 -7.63 -7.42
N GLN A 47 -13.16 -8.93 -7.12
CA GLN A 47 -12.69 -9.44 -5.82
C GLN A 47 -11.17 -9.40 -5.69
N LEU A 48 -10.42 -9.68 -6.77
CA LEU A 48 -8.95 -9.58 -6.85
C LEU A 48 -8.40 -8.13 -6.94
N LYS A 49 -9.20 -7.11 -6.61
CA LYS A 49 -8.70 -5.74 -6.45
C LYS A 49 -7.59 -5.70 -5.38
N ASN A 50 -6.46 -5.10 -5.75
CA ASN A 50 -5.23 -5.03 -4.96
C ASN A 50 -4.48 -6.39 -4.84
N ALA A 51 -4.57 -7.24 -5.86
CA ALA A 51 -3.73 -8.43 -6.05
C ALA A 51 -2.97 -8.35 -7.40
N ILE A 52 -1.74 -8.88 -7.46
CA ILE A 52 -0.97 -8.96 -8.72
C ILE A 52 -1.48 -10.11 -9.58
N VAL A 53 -2.38 -9.79 -10.51
CA VAL A 53 -2.98 -10.75 -11.47
C VAL A 53 -1.96 -11.31 -12.49
N ASN A 54 -0.73 -10.77 -12.55
CA ASN A 54 0.32 -11.28 -13.43
C ASN A 54 1.04 -12.49 -12.80
N SER A 55 0.75 -13.69 -13.32
CA SER A 55 1.32 -14.97 -12.85
C SER A 55 2.84 -15.04 -12.85
N SER A 56 3.55 -14.28 -13.70
CA SER A 56 5.03 -14.25 -13.67
C SER A 56 5.60 -13.62 -12.40
N LEU A 57 4.78 -12.93 -11.62
CA LEU A 57 5.14 -12.27 -10.35
C LEU A 57 4.54 -12.98 -9.12
N LEU A 58 3.94 -14.16 -9.31
CA LEU A 58 3.56 -15.06 -8.21
C LEU A 58 4.71 -16.02 -7.89
N TRP A 59 4.66 -16.64 -6.72
CA TRP A 59 5.58 -17.73 -6.38
C TRP A 59 5.13 -19.03 -7.06
N PRO A 60 6.01 -19.72 -7.82
CA PRO A 60 5.68 -21.00 -8.44
C PRO A 60 5.13 -21.98 -7.40
N ASP A 61 4.03 -22.65 -7.74
CA ASP A 61 3.35 -23.66 -6.91
C ASP A 61 2.99 -23.18 -5.48
N GLY A 62 2.92 -21.86 -5.23
CA GLY A 62 2.71 -21.29 -3.90
C GLY A 62 3.93 -21.35 -2.97
N VAL A 63 5.10 -21.77 -3.47
CA VAL A 63 6.31 -22.01 -2.67
C VAL A 63 7.15 -20.74 -2.55
N LEU A 64 7.08 -20.07 -1.39
CA LEU A 64 7.93 -18.93 -1.07
C LEU A 64 9.26 -19.42 -0.48
N LEU A 65 10.32 -19.35 -1.29
CA LEU A 65 11.67 -19.68 -0.87
C LEU A 65 12.27 -18.55 -0.03
N TYR A 66 12.80 -18.84 1.16
CA TYR A 66 13.30 -17.82 2.10
C TYR A 66 14.69 -18.10 2.72
N SER A 67 15.34 -17.04 3.20
CA SER A 67 16.43 -17.10 4.17
C SER A 67 16.19 -16.09 5.30
N ILE A 68 16.47 -16.45 6.54
CA ILE A 68 16.59 -15.49 7.64
C ILE A 68 18.08 -15.14 7.80
N GLY A 69 18.42 -13.85 7.75
CA GLY A 69 19.77 -13.34 7.99
C GLY A 69 20.10 -13.20 9.48
N ASP A 70 21.32 -12.77 9.80
CA ASP A 70 21.75 -12.60 11.19
C ASP A 70 21.09 -11.39 11.89
N GLY A 71 21.05 -11.42 13.22
CA GLY A 71 20.62 -10.28 14.05
C GLY A 71 19.16 -10.31 14.54
N PHE A 72 18.39 -11.35 14.22
CA PHE A 72 17.14 -11.65 14.91
C PHE A 72 17.41 -12.39 16.22
N SER A 73 16.61 -12.10 17.25
CA SER A 73 16.58 -12.87 18.51
C SER A 73 15.88 -14.22 18.29
N ALA A 74 15.95 -15.11 19.28
CA ALA A 74 15.18 -16.36 19.26
C ALA A 74 13.68 -16.09 19.10
N GLN A 75 13.14 -15.14 19.87
CA GLN A 75 11.71 -14.79 19.88
C GLN A 75 11.26 -14.07 18.59
N GLU A 76 12.11 -13.23 18.01
CA GLU A 76 11.83 -12.62 16.69
C GLU A 76 11.88 -13.68 15.57
N THR A 77 12.72 -14.70 15.71
CA THR A 77 12.81 -15.82 14.75
C THR A 77 11.62 -16.77 14.88
N GLU A 78 11.19 -17.04 16.11
CA GLU A 78 9.96 -17.79 16.45
C GLU A 78 8.74 -17.11 15.83
N ALA A 79 8.57 -15.79 16.03
CA ALA A 79 7.47 -15.01 15.44
C ALA A 79 7.46 -15.02 13.89
N ILE A 80 8.62 -15.18 13.23
CA ILE A 80 8.67 -15.38 11.77
C ILE A 80 8.11 -16.76 11.39
N TYR A 81 8.46 -17.82 12.13
CA TYR A 81 7.95 -19.16 11.89
C TYR A 81 6.46 -19.32 12.25
N ASP A 82 5.98 -18.65 13.30
CA ASP A 82 4.55 -18.58 13.64
C ASP A 82 3.74 -18.01 12.48
N VAL A 83 4.24 -16.94 11.84
CA VAL A 83 3.59 -16.34 10.66
C VAL A 83 3.57 -17.30 9.49
N PHE A 84 4.65 -18.05 9.25
CA PHE A 84 4.66 -19.08 8.19
C PHE A 84 3.63 -20.18 8.46
N ALA A 85 3.56 -20.69 9.69
CA ALA A 85 2.56 -21.67 10.09
C ALA A 85 1.13 -21.13 9.98
N MET A 86 0.89 -19.85 10.28
CA MET A 86 -0.41 -19.19 10.08
C MET A 86 -0.80 -19.09 8.60
N TYR A 87 0.15 -18.88 7.69
CA TYR A 87 -0.12 -18.93 6.25
C TYR A 87 -0.41 -20.37 5.79
N GLU A 88 0.43 -21.33 6.17
CA GLU A 88 0.31 -22.75 5.77
C GLU A 88 -0.98 -23.40 6.31
N ALA A 89 -1.47 -22.98 7.49
CA ALA A 89 -2.72 -23.46 8.05
C ALA A 89 -3.98 -22.87 7.37
N LYS A 90 -3.86 -21.73 6.68
CA LYS A 90 -5.00 -20.93 6.17
C LYS A 90 -5.02 -20.76 4.65
N SER A 91 -4.00 -21.27 3.95
CA SER A 91 -3.81 -21.13 2.50
C SER A 91 -3.08 -22.35 1.93
N CYS A 92 -2.74 -22.32 0.64
CA CYS A 92 -1.84 -23.26 -0.01
C CYS A 92 -0.41 -22.74 -0.18
N ILE A 93 -0.10 -21.58 0.42
CA ILE A 93 1.27 -21.04 0.45
C ILE A 93 2.13 -21.89 1.38
N THR A 94 3.35 -22.17 0.96
CA THR A 94 4.36 -22.86 1.78
C THR A 94 5.66 -22.06 1.85
N PHE A 95 6.34 -22.13 2.99
CA PHE A 95 7.57 -21.39 3.27
C PHE A 95 8.74 -22.36 3.35
N VAL A 96 9.56 -22.40 2.29
CA VAL A 96 10.69 -23.34 2.18
C VAL A 96 12.01 -22.61 2.34
N LYS A 97 12.87 -23.07 3.26
CA LYS A 97 14.19 -22.47 3.45
C LYS A 97 15.08 -22.75 2.23
N ARG A 98 15.60 -21.70 1.59
CA ARG A 98 16.52 -21.80 0.44
C ARG A 98 17.70 -22.71 0.77
N THR A 99 18.01 -23.63 -0.13
CA THR A 99 19.28 -24.37 -0.18
C THR A 99 20.24 -23.73 -1.19
N THR A 100 19.78 -23.53 -2.43
CA THR A 100 20.59 -23.23 -3.62
C THR A 100 19.84 -22.38 -4.65
N GLU A 101 18.56 -22.10 -4.45
CA GLU A 101 17.61 -21.60 -5.45
C GLU A 101 17.69 -20.07 -5.59
N ASP A 102 18.07 -19.55 -6.76
CA ASP A 102 18.51 -18.15 -6.86
C ASP A 102 17.43 -17.07 -6.67
N PHE A 103 16.16 -17.38 -6.92
CA PHE A 103 15.04 -16.47 -6.66
C PHE A 103 14.39 -16.80 -5.31
N TYR A 104 14.63 -15.95 -4.31
CA TYR A 104 14.21 -16.16 -2.92
C TYR A 104 14.05 -14.83 -2.17
N VAL A 105 13.29 -14.87 -1.07
CA VAL A 105 13.16 -13.79 -0.10
C VAL A 105 14.30 -13.86 0.91
N SER A 106 15.09 -12.79 1.02
CA SER A 106 16.05 -12.63 2.11
C SER A 106 15.47 -11.70 3.17
N ILE A 107 15.18 -12.28 4.34
CA ILE A 107 14.59 -11.63 5.51
C ILE A 107 15.75 -11.07 6.35
N GLN A 108 15.81 -9.74 6.50
CA GLN A 108 16.97 -9.05 7.08
C GLN A 108 16.57 -7.85 7.93
N LYS A 109 17.47 -7.41 8.81
CA LYS A 109 17.42 -6.10 9.49
C LYS A 109 18.28 -5.09 8.71
N THR A 110 17.67 -4.30 7.82
CA THR A 110 18.43 -3.38 6.96
C THR A 110 18.61 -1.97 7.54
N GLY A 111 18.08 -1.68 8.72
CA GLY A 111 18.02 -0.33 9.30
C GLY A 111 17.11 0.65 8.53
N GLY A 112 16.23 0.15 7.66
CA GLY A 112 15.35 0.92 6.78
C GLY A 112 13.86 0.88 7.15
N GLY A 113 13.48 0.20 8.22
CA GLY A 113 12.11 -0.03 8.65
C GLY A 113 11.48 -1.29 8.04
N CYS A 114 10.15 -1.36 8.13
CA CYS A 114 9.36 -2.55 7.82
C CYS A 114 8.83 -2.51 6.38
N TYR A 115 9.53 -3.13 5.42
CA TYR A 115 9.18 -3.07 4.00
C TYR A 115 9.41 -4.39 3.25
N SER A 116 8.74 -4.53 2.10
CA SER A 116 8.76 -5.72 1.25
C SER A 116 8.48 -5.31 -0.19
N TYR A 117 9.01 -6.05 -1.16
CA TYR A 117 8.58 -5.95 -2.55
C TYR A 117 7.24 -6.65 -2.75
N THR A 118 6.36 -6.12 -3.60
CA THR A 118 5.10 -6.81 -3.90
C THR A 118 5.29 -7.90 -4.97
N GLY A 119 5.01 -9.14 -4.60
CA GLY A 119 5.17 -10.33 -5.43
C GLY A 119 6.62 -10.81 -5.57
N ARG A 120 6.78 -11.91 -6.29
CA ARG A 120 8.08 -12.48 -6.66
C ARG A 120 8.78 -11.58 -7.68
N GLN A 121 9.95 -11.08 -7.30
CA GLN A 121 10.79 -10.23 -8.15
C GLN A 121 11.70 -11.07 -9.05
N HIS A 122 12.07 -10.49 -10.19
CA HIS A 122 13.10 -11.04 -11.08
C HIS A 122 14.52 -10.58 -10.69
N SER A 123 14.70 -10.10 -9.45
CA SER A 123 15.97 -9.69 -8.84
C SER A 123 16.32 -10.60 -7.66
N GLN A 124 17.60 -10.88 -7.45
CA GLN A 124 18.08 -11.94 -6.57
C GLN A 124 19.11 -11.39 -5.56
N PRO A 125 18.92 -11.59 -4.23
CA PRO A 125 17.64 -11.83 -3.55
C PRO A 125 16.63 -10.69 -3.78
N GLN A 126 15.35 -10.94 -3.44
CA GLN A 126 14.46 -9.85 -3.03
C GLN A 126 14.50 -9.70 -1.50
N ILE A 127 14.45 -8.47 -0.99
CA ILE A 127 14.55 -8.19 0.44
C ILE A 127 13.16 -8.06 1.06
N VAL A 128 12.98 -8.71 2.22
CA VAL A 128 11.95 -8.37 3.21
C VAL A 128 12.69 -7.81 4.42
N SER A 129 12.46 -6.54 4.74
CA SER A 129 13.09 -5.88 5.87
C SER A 129 12.17 -5.94 7.09
N LEU A 130 12.67 -6.55 8.15
CA LEU A 130 12.03 -6.67 9.45
C LEU A 130 13.01 -6.19 10.54
N ASP A 131 13.23 -4.88 10.60
CA ASP A 131 14.01 -4.27 11.68
C ASP A 131 13.35 -4.44 13.07
N ALA A 132 14.07 -4.15 14.15
CA ALA A 132 13.57 -4.31 15.53
C ALA A 132 12.26 -3.56 15.85
N LYS A 133 11.88 -2.53 15.07
CA LYS A 133 10.57 -1.84 15.20
C LYS A 133 9.40 -2.56 14.53
N CYS A 134 9.66 -3.65 13.83
CA CYS A 134 8.66 -4.49 13.17
C CYS A 134 8.17 -5.62 14.08
N PHE A 135 8.76 -5.75 15.26
CA PHE A 135 8.42 -6.71 16.30
C PHE A 135 7.97 -5.96 17.55
N ASP A 136 6.77 -6.26 18.04
CA ASP A 136 6.28 -5.81 19.34
C ASP A 136 6.21 -7.04 20.25
N CYS A 137 7.32 -7.32 20.93
CA CYS A 137 7.55 -8.53 21.71
C CYS A 137 7.46 -8.25 23.22
N THR A 138 6.85 -9.20 23.93
CA THR A 138 6.67 -9.21 25.38
C THR A 138 6.99 -10.61 25.93
N ASP A 139 6.98 -10.79 27.25
CA ASP A 139 7.14 -12.12 27.87
C ASP A 139 6.06 -13.14 27.45
N ALA A 140 4.94 -12.67 26.87
CA ALA A 140 3.84 -13.50 26.36
C ALA A 140 3.95 -13.84 24.85
N GLY A 141 5.01 -13.39 24.16
CA GLY A 141 5.19 -13.54 22.71
C GLY A 141 5.25 -12.21 21.96
N CYS A 142 5.35 -12.29 20.63
CA CYS A 142 5.41 -11.13 19.73
C CYS A 142 4.12 -10.97 18.92
N LYS A 143 3.73 -9.72 18.63
CA LYS A 143 2.69 -9.44 17.64
C LYS A 143 3.19 -9.75 16.23
N THR A 144 2.32 -10.37 15.44
CA THR A 144 2.61 -10.89 14.09
C THR A 144 1.99 -10.06 12.97
N ASP A 145 1.15 -9.07 13.26
CA ASP A 145 0.39 -8.25 12.31
C ASP A 145 1.28 -7.57 11.25
N VAL A 146 2.39 -6.95 11.70
CA VAL A 146 3.37 -6.31 10.82
C VAL A 146 4.02 -7.34 9.90
N LEU A 147 4.40 -8.50 10.44
CA LEU A 147 5.05 -9.59 9.70
C LEU A 147 4.09 -10.17 8.65
N ILE A 148 2.87 -10.54 9.05
CA ILE A 148 1.80 -11.01 8.17
C ILE A 148 1.66 -10.04 7.00
N HIS A 149 1.53 -8.75 7.26
CA HIS A 149 1.40 -7.72 6.22
C HIS A 149 2.63 -7.64 5.27
N LYS A 150 3.88 -7.77 5.74
CA LYS A 150 5.06 -7.74 4.84
C LYS A 150 5.20 -9.01 3.99
N PHE A 151 4.76 -10.17 4.49
CA PHE A 151 4.66 -11.38 3.67
C PHE A 151 3.47 -11.36 2.71
N MET A 152 2.36 -10.71 3.08
CA MET A 152 1.18 -10.49 2.23
C MET A 152 1.59 -9.70 0.96
N HIS A 153 2.47 -8.71 1.11
CA HIS A 153 3.17 -8.08 -0.02
C HIS A 153 4.07 -9.04 -0.78
N ALA A 154 4.98 -9.77 -0.12
CA ALA A 154 5.91 -10.68 -0.79
C ALA A 154 5.20 -11.74 -1.67
N LEU A 155 3.99 -12.12 -1.28
CA LEU A 155 3.10 -13.05 -1.98
C LEU A 155 2.28 -12.42 -3.12
N GLY A 156 2.19 -11.09 -3.22
CA GLY A 156 1.55 -10.40 -4.36
C GLY A 156 0.30 -9.57 -4.05
N ILE A 157 -0.05 -9.38 -2.78
CA ILE A 157 -1.19 -8.54 -2.38
C ILE A 157 -0.69 -7.12 -2.04
N THR A 158 -1.27 -6.08 -2.65
CA THR A 158 -0.90 -4.68 -2.41
C THR A 158 -1.76 -4.06 -1.29
N HIS A 159 -1.40 -2.85 -0.82
CA HIS A 159 -2.26 -2.09 0.10
C HIS A 159 -3.64 -1.84 -0.52
N GLU A 160 -4.72 -1.92 0.26
CA GLU A 160 -6.09 -1.69 -0.24
C GLU A 160 -6.29 -0.29 -0.86
N LYS A 161 -5.46 0.68 -0.45
CA LYS A 161 -5.41 2.06 -0.96
C LYS A 161 -4.67 2.24 -2.30
N SER A 162 -4.01 1.20 -2.84
CA SER A 162 -3.10 1.31 -4.00
C SER A 162 -3.80 1.20 -5.38
N GLU A 163 -4.83 2.04 -5.54
CA GLU A 163 -5.49 2.43 -6.80
C GLU A 163 -6.10 1.33 -7.69
N ALA A 164 -7.30 0.90 -7.31
CA ALA A 164 -8.38 0.61 -8.27
C ALA A 164 -9.70 1.27 -7.78
N HIS A 165 -9.96 2.49 -8.27
CA HIS A 165 -10.93 3.49 -7.77
C HIS A 165 -10.58 4.14 -6.42
N ARG A 166 -10.21 5.43 -6.48
CA ARG A 166 -10.90 6.45 -5.66
C ARG A 166 -12.30 6.65 -6.25
N ASP A 167 -13.24 7.17 -5.44
CA ASP A 167 -14.67 7.31 -5.77
C ASP A 167 -15.30 5.91 -6.02
N ASP A 168 -15.68 5.13 -5.00
CA ASP A 168 -16.81 5.42 -4.10
C ASP A 168 -16.60 4.93 -2.64
N HIS A 169 -17.53 5.26 -1.74
CA HIS A 169 -17.67 4.77 -0.34
C HIS A 169 -16.43 4.87 0.59
N THR A 170 -16.05 6.09 0.98
CA THR A 170 -15.66 6.38 2.39
C THR A 170 -15.58 7.89 2.64
N SER A 171 -16.39 8.42 3.56
CA SER A 171 -16.40 9.84 3.92
C SER A 171 -15.58 10.10 5.19
N ALA A 172 -14.24 10.14 5.06
CA ALA A 172 -13.34 10.57 6.12
C ALA A 172 -12.96 12.06 5.93
N ASN A 173 -13.00 12.85 7.01
CA ASN A 173 -12.68 14.29 6.95
C ASN A 173 -11.19 14.52 6.74
N HIS A 174 -10.82 15.06 5.57
CA HIS A 174 -9.47 15.52 5.28
C HIS A 174 -9.23 16.95 5.82
N THR A 175 -8.60 17.04 6.98
CA THR A 175 -7.75 18.16 7.39
C THR A 175 -6.40 17.61 7.79
N ASP A 176 -5.31 18.25 7.36
CA ASP A 176 -3.91 17.84 7.58
C ASP A 176 -3.47 16.48 6.99
N ILE A 177 -3.47 16.37 5.65
CA ILE A 177 -2.50 15.53 4.93
C ILE A 177 -1.83 16.38 3.83
N GLN A 178 -0.49 16.43 3.85
CA GLN A 178 0.33 17.17 2.87
C GLN A 178 0.32 16.49 1.48
N PRO A 179 0.50 17.25 0.38
CA PRO A 179 0.30 16.71 -0.98
C PRO A 179 1.53 15.94 -1.50
N GLU A 180 1.41 14.61 -1.56
CA GLU A 180 2.42 13.76 -2.22
C GLU A 180 2.40 13.88 -3.76
N SER A 181 3.55 13.65 -4.40
CA SER A 181 3.80 13.94 -5.83
C SER A 181 3.67 12.70 -6.73
N GLU A 182 2.86 12.80 -7.78
CA GLU A 182 2.56 11.76 -8.78
C GLU A 182 3.82 11.15 -9.45
N VAL A 183 3.97 9.81 -9.42
CA VAL A 183 5.03 9.07 -10.16
C VAL A 183 4.44 7.89 -10.98
N GLN A 184 3.67 8.23 -12.02
CA GLN A 184 3.43 7.47 -13.27
C GLN A 184 4.05 6.06 -13.41
N ASN A 185 3.21 5.10 -13.78
CA ASN A 185 3.53 3.74 -14.19
C ASN A 185 4.78 3.63 -15.09
N GLY A 186 5.70 2.75 -14.69
CA GLY A 186 6.83 2.30 -15.50
C GLY A 186 7.53 1.14 -14.80
N THR A 187 7.62 -0.01 -15.46
CA THR A 187 8.21 -1.24 -14.92
C THR A 187 9.73 -1.12 -14.71
N HIS A 188 10.16 -0.59 -13.56
CA HIS A 188 11.49 -0.79 -12.99
C HIS A 188 11.47 -0.58 -11.47
N ALA A 189 11.69 -1.64 -10.70
CA ALA A 189 12.00 -1.51 -9.28
C ALA A 189 13.37 -0.83 -9.12
N VAL A 190 13.40 0.37 -8.54
CA VAL A 190 14.63 1.13 -8.28
C VAL A 190 14.60 1.65 -6.84
N ALA A 191 15.13 0.85 -5.92
CA ALA A 191 15.44 1.33 -4.57
C ALA A 191 16.56 2.38 -4.64
N LEU A 192 16.27 3.61 -4.24
CA LEU A 192 17.30 4.67 -4.20
C LEU A 192 17.13 5.63 -3.00
N HIS A 193 17.83 5.26 -1.92
CA HIS A 193 18.25 6.07 -0.77
C HIS A 193 17.20 6.45 0.30
N PRO A 194 17.63 6.63 1.57
CA PRO A 194 16.79 6.31 2.72
C PRO A 194 16.56 7.52 3.65
N HIS A 195 15.68 8.44 3.27
CA HIS A 195 15.32 9.60 4.12
C HIS A 195 13.86 10.08 3.95
N ILE A 196 12.90 9.17 4.02
CA ILE A 196 11.55 9.51 4.52
C ILE A 196 11.17 8.46 5.57
N SER A 197 10.93 8.91 6.80
CA SER A 197 10.33 8.08 7.86
C SER A 197 8.81 8.19 7.77
N THR A 198 8.18 7.39 6.90
CA THR A 198 6.72 7.28 6.82
C THR A 198 6.17 6.57 8.06
N THR A 199 5.94 7.40 9.10
CA THR A 199 4.78 7.40 10.01
C THR A 199 4.15 6.06 10.39
N ASN A 200 4.08 5.80 11.70
CA ASN A 200 3.26 4.77 12.34
C ASN A 200 1.97 4.47 11.57
N ALA A 201 1.92 3.32 10.90
CA ALA A 201 0.78 2.91 10.11
C ALA A 201 -0.29 2.26 11.00
N THR A 202 -0.93 3.05 11.87
CA THR A 202 -2.28 2.73 12.34
C THR A 202 -3.29 3.05 11.24
N ASP A 203 -3.16 2.39 10.08
CA ASP A 203 -4.34 2.08 9.29
C ASP A 203 -5.17 1.12 10.17
N GLU A 204 -6.46 1.39 10.38
CA GLU A 204 -7.33 0.53 11.18
C GLU A 204 -7.60 -0.79 10.45
N VAL A 205 -6.67 -1.74 10.59
CA VAL A 205 -6.94 -3.15 10.34
C VAL A 205 -8.09 -3.52 11.25
N SER A 206 -9.27 -3.73 10.66
CA SER A 206 -10.43 -4.29 11.36
C SER A 206 -10.06 -5.71 11.77
N VAL A 207 -9.62 -5.86 13.02
CA VAL A 207 -9.11 -7.12 13.58
C VAL A 207 -10.23 -8.16 13.52
N GLY A 208 -10.04 -9.18 12.68
CA GLY A 208 -10.76 -10.43 12.81
C GLY A 208 -10.32 -11.12 14.10
N GLU A 209 -11.25 -11.75 14.80
CA GLU A 209 -11.01 -12.33 16.13
C GLU A 209 -9.79 -13.28 16.14
N ASP A 210 -8.91 -13.03 17.12
CA ASP A 210 -7.77 -13.82 17.60
C ASP A 210 -6.66 -14.28 16.61
N ASP A 211 -6.79 -14.08 15.29
CA ASP A 211 -5.92 -14.76 14.32
C ASP A 211 -4.95 -13.87 13.49
N GLY A 212 -5.06 -12.55 13.60
CA GLY A 212 -4.20 -11.56 12.94
C GLY A 212 -4.41 -11.34 11.42
N PHE A 213 -5.30 -12.08 10.77
CA PHE A 213 -5.53 -11.99 9.33
C PHE A 213 -6.84 -11.24 9.02
N SER A 214 -6.77 -10.26 8.10
CA SER A 214 -7.99 -9.75 7.47
C SER A 214 -8.59 -10.85 6.59
N LYS A 215 -9.84 -11.25 6.89
CA LYS A 215 -10.60 -12.24 6.11
C LYS A 215 -10.60 -11.92 4.61
N LEU A 216 -10.68 -10.64 4.24
CA LEU A 216 -10.63 -10.17 2.85
C LEU A 216 -9.24 -10.37 2.18
N HIS A 217 -8.14 -10.13 2.90
CA HIS A 217 -6.80 -10.41 2.36
C HIS A 217 -6.56 -11.92 2.21
N LEU A 218 -7.05 -12.74 3.14
CA LEU A 218 -6.94 -14.19 3.06
C LEU A 218 -7.76 -14.77 1.89
N MET A 219 -8.99 -14.27 1.65
CA MET A 219 -9.77 -14.60 0.45
C MET A 219 -9.01 -14.26 -0.83
N LYS A 220 -8.45 -13.03 -0.93
CA LYS A 220 -7.69 -12.60 -2.11
C LYS A 220 -6.45 -13.46 -2.34
N LEU A 221 -5.71 -13.83 -1.30
CA LEU A 221 -4.55 -14.73 -1.40
C LEU A 221 -4.96 -16.12 -1.88
N ASN A 222 -6.00 -16.71 -1.30
CA ASN A 222 -6.46 -18.06 -1.63
C ASN A 222 -7.04 -18.12 -3.06
N ALA A 223 -7.72 -17.08 -3.52
CA ALA A 223 -8.14 -16.95 -4.92
C ALA A 223 -6.96 -16.74 -5.88
N LEU A 224 -5.94 -15.97 -5.47
CA LEU A 224 -4.77 -15.66 -6.31
C LEU A 224 -3.88 -16.88 -6.58
N TYR A 225 -3.75 -17.79 -5.61
CA TYR A 225 -2.92 -19.00 -5.70
C TYR A 225 -3.72 -20.29 -5.97
N GLY A 226 -5.04 -20.20 -6.19
CA GLY A 226 -5.87 -21.37 -6.46
C GLY A 226 -5.99 -22.34 -5.28
N CYS A 227 -6.00 -21.82 -4.05
CA CYS A 227 -6.00 -22.60 -2.81
C CYS A 227 -7.38 -23.19 -2.50
N HIS A 228 -7.87 -24.08 -3.36
CA HIS A 228 -9.22 -24.64 -3.37
C HIS A 228 -9.68 -25.17 -1.99
N GLU A 229 -8.89 -26.00 -1.32
CA GLU A 229 -9.23 -26.51 0.02
C GLU A 229 -9.41 -25.39 1.05
N ALA A 230 -8.58 -24.35 1.01
CA ALA A 230 -8.63 -23.24 1.95
C ALA A 230 -9.80 -22.30 1.69
N MET A 231 -10.23 -22.16 0.42
CA MET A 231 -11.47 -21.44 0.08
C MET A 231 -12.70 -22.17 0.61
N VAL A 232 -12.81 -23.49 0.40
CA VAL A 232 -13.92 -24.32 0.89
C VAL A 232 -13.97 -24.37 2.43
N LYS A 233 -12.81 -24.56 3.08
CA LYS A 233 -12.71 -24.59 4.56
C LYS A 233 -13.00 -23.24 5.21
N GLY A 234 -12.73 -22.13 4.52
CA GLY A 234 -12.98 -20.77 5.01
C GLY A 234 -14.40 -20.25 4.76
N PHE A 235 -15.03 -20.65 3.65
CA PHE A 235 -16.32 -20.12 3.19
C PHE A 235 -17.22 -21.24 2.63
N PRO A 236 -18.11 -21.84 3.46
CA PRO A 236 -18.86 -23.04 3.08
C PRO A 236 -20.03 -22.84 2.08
N GLU A 237 -20.18 -21.64 1.50
CA GLU A 237 -21.24 -21.34 0.51
C GLU A 237 -20.78 -21.42 -0.97
N VAL A 238 -19.49 -21.67 -1.25
CA VAL A 238 -18.97 -21.78 -2.63
C VAL A 238 -18.76 -23.23 -3.07
N SER A 239 -19.58 -23.70 -4.01
CA SER A 239 -19.40 -25.02 -4.67
C SER A 239 -18.27 -24.98 -5.72
N LEU A 240 -17.62 -26.12 -5.97
CA LEU A 240 -16.27 -26.17 -6.54
C LEU A 240 -16.11 -26.95 -7.87
N ASP A 241 -17.20 -27.19 -8.60
CA ASP A 241 -17.17 -27.93 -9.88
C ASP A 241 -16.88 -26.98 -11.06
N GLY A 242 -15.63 -26.52 -11.25
CA GLY A 242 -15.37 -25.52 -12.31
C GLY A 242 -13.95 -25.05 -12.64
N LEU A 243 -12.86 -25.70 -12.21
CA LEU A 243 -11.49 -25.32 -12.66
C LEU A 243 -10.65 -26.53 -13.11
N PRO A 244 -9.88 -26.40 -14.22
CA PRO A 244 -8.98 -27.46 -14.70
C PRO A 244 -7.63 -27.45 -13.97
N ALA A 245 -7.12 -28.64 -13.65
CA ALA A 245 -5.79 -28.80 -13.07
C ALA A 245 -4.67 -28.57 -14.11
N LEU A 246 -3.61 -27.86 -13.71
CA LEU A 246 -2.33 -27.79 -14.42
C LEU A 246 -1.25 -28.52 -13.61
N ILE A 247 -0.38 -29.28 -14.31
CA ILE A 247 0.47 -30.30 -13.71
C ILE A 247 1.94 -30.15 -14.14
N VAL A 248 2.80 -29.91 -13.13
CA VAL A 248 4.20 -30.37 -12.97
C VAL A 248 5.29 -29.92 -13.99
N LEU A 249 6.41 -29.43 -13.44
CA LEU A 249 7.83 -29.82 -13.69
C LEU A 249 8.77 -28.75 -13.08
N GLY A 250 9.76 -29.00 -12.22
CA GLY A 250 10.30 -30.23 -11.63
C GLY A 250 11.79 -30.46 -11.96
N SER A 251 12.72 -30.16 -11.03
CA SER A 251 14.16 -30.57 -11.08
C SER A 251 14.92 -30.30 -9.75
N VAL A 252 16.05 -30.99 -9.53
CA VAL A 252 16.82 -31.03 -8.27
C VAL A 252 18.34 -30.93 -8.56
N GLY A 253 19.14 -30.35 -7.64
CA GLY A 253 20.61 -30.32 -7.76
C GLY A 253 21.36 -30.08 -6.44
N GLN A 254 22.45 -30.84 -6.21
CA GLN A 254 23.35 -30.75 -5.02
C GLN A 254 24.56 -29.84 -5.34
N GLY A 255 25.32 -29.30 -4.38
CA GLY A 255 26.44 -29.96 -3.65
C GLY A 255 27.75 -29.97 -4.48
N ILE A 256 28.99 -29.97 -3.96
CA ILE A 256 29.58 -30.27 -2.63
C ILE A 256 30.83 -29.35 -2.39
N ASP A 257 31.52 -29.49 -1.25
CA ASP A 257 32.59 -28.66 -0.64
C ASP A 257 34.05 -29.21 -0.83
N THR A 258 35.06 -28.53 -0.25
CA THR A 258 36.33 -29.01 0.37
C THR A 258 37.74 -28.56 -0.13
N HIS A 259 38.30 -27.55 0.54
CA HIS A 259 39.48 -27.59 1.46
C HIS A 259 40.89 -28.21 1.11
N ARG A 260 41.97 -27.38 1.28
CA ARG A 260 43.12 -27.51 2.27
C ARG A 260 44.57 -27.97 1.87
N LYS A 261 45.60 -27.11 2.17
CA LYS A 261 47.05 -27.28 2.60
C LYS A 261 47.97 -28.37 1.93
N GLY A 262 49.30 -28.26 1.71
CA GLY A 262 50.40 -27.34 2.10
C GLY A 262 51.78 -28.05 2.31
N HIS A 263 52.91 -27.30 2.23
CA HIS A 263 54.28 -27.51 2.84
C HIS A 263 55.45 -28.38 2.24
N LYS A 264 56.66 -27.74 2.22
CA LYS A 264 58.04 -28.17 2.65
C LYS A 264 59.10 -28.91 1.76
N ILE A 265 60.22 -28.18 1.47
CA ILE A 265 61.68 -28.43 1.81
C ILE A 265 62.65 -29.33 0.94
N ILE A 266 63.67 -28.70 0.29
CA ILE A 266 65.19 -28.88 0.31
C ILE A 266 65.82 -30.26 -0.08
N PRO A 267 67.13 -30.49 -0.48
CA PRO A 267 68.34 -29.65 -0.85
C PRO A 267 69.07 -29.98 -2.22
N GLY A 268 70.22 -29.33 -2.54
CA GLY A 268 71.41 -30.07 -3.10
C GLY A 268 72.48 -29.38 -4.01
N GLY A 269 73.70 -29.10 -3.49
CA GLY A 269 75.03 -29.08 -4.20
C GLY A 269 75.48 -27.82 -5.01
N ILE A 270 76.78 -27.60 -5.37
CA ILE A 270 78.09 -28.06 -4.84
C ILE A 270 79.31 -27.24 -5.41
N ARG A 271 80.36 -27.00 -4.60
CA ARG A 271 81.82 -26.64 -4.84
C ARG A 271 82.32 -25.64 -5.91
N THR A 272 83.31 -24.81 -5.50
CA THR A 272 84.68 -24.65 -6.11
C THR A 272 85.62 -23.92 -5.13
N GLU A 273 86.93 -24.22 -5.18
CA GLU A 273 87.98 -23.73 -4.25
C GLU A 273 89.30 -23.43 -5.03
N GLU A 274 90.27 -22.59 -4.64
CA GLU A 274 90.44 -21.69 -3.47
C GLU A 274 90.60 -20.19 -3.90
N GLU A 275 91.60 -19.31 -3.68
CA GLU A 275 92.95 -19.26 -3.04
C GLU A 275 93.05 -18.17 -1.95
N ALA A 276 93.90 -18.34 -0.92
CA ALA A 276 94.49 -17.21 -0.15
C ALA A 276 95.86 -17.50 0.51
N LYS A 277 96.78 -16.54 0.48
CA LYS A 277 98.13 -16.63 1.09
C LYS A 277 98.15 -16.32 2.60
N ASN A 278 99.04 -16.99 3.35
CA ASN A 278 100.10 -16.41 4.23
C ASN A 278 100.33 -17.16 5.57
N PRO A 279 101.58 -17.58 5.90
CA PRO A 279 101.95 -18.00 7.26
C PRO A 279 103.25 -17.39 7.85
N ASN A 280 103.33 -17.36 9.20
CA ASN A 280 104.54 -17.24 10.07
C ASN A 280 105.33 -15.90 10.11
N ARG A 281 106.16 -15.62 11.14
CA ARG A 281 106.05 -15.80 12.64
C ARG A 281 107.13 -14.91 13.34
N LYS A 282 107.11 -14.82 14.67
CA LYS A 282 107.95 -13.94 15.53
C LYS A 282 109.41 -14.40 15.70
N HIS A 283 110.33 -13.44 15.96
CA HIS A 283 111.24 -13.23 17.12
C HIS A 283 112.02 -11.91 16.82
N GLU A 284 112.33 -10.96 17.74
CA GLU A 284 113.21 -10.95 18.94
C GLU A 284 114.71 -11.22 18.63
N GLU A 285 115.73 -10.54 19.19
CA GLU A 285 115.94 -9.16 19.69
C GLU A 285 117.49 -8.88 19.92
N LYS A 286 117.97 -7.63 19.71
CA LYS A 286 119.23 -6.96 20.22
C LYS A 286 120.69 -7.31 19.76
N ASP A 287 121.41 -6.23 19.41
CA ASP A 287 122.74 -5.71 19.89
C ASP A 287 124.18 -6.26 19.53
N ALA A 288 124.98 -5.37 18.88
CA ALA A 288 126.35 -4.85 19.25
C ALA A 288 127.75 -5.41 18.74
N GLU A 289 128.47 -4.54 17.98
CA GLU A 289 129.94 -4.15 17.98
C GLU A 289 131.17 -4.96 17.38
N LYS A 290 131.96 -4.28 16.48
CA LYS A 290 133.48 -4.27 16.22
C LYS A 290 134.20 -5.44 15.44
N GLU A 291 135.45 -5.45 14.89
CA GLU A 291 136.58 -4.57 14.35
C GLU A 291 137.73 -5.49 13.70
N ILE A 292 138.88 -5.18 13.01
CA ILE A 292 139.52 -4.10 12.17
C ILE A 292 140.95 -4.54 11.58
N LYS A 293 141.62 -3.78 10.63
CA LYS A 293 143.09 -3.80 10.16
C LYS A 293 143.63 -4.92 9.17
N GLU A 294 144.79 -4.90 8.42
CA GLU A 294 145.77 -3.93 7.76
C GLU A 294 146.74 -4.60 6.68
N GLU A 295 147.85 -3.96 6.20
CA GLU A 295 148.68 -4.25 4.95
C GLU A 295 150.27 -4.35 5.09
N SER A 296 151.12 -4.46 3.99
CA SER A 296 152.49 -3.79 3.70
C SER A 296 153.76 -4.52 3.04
N LYS A 297 154.83 -3.76 2.55
CA LYS A 297 156.36 -4.01 2.33
C LYS A 297 157.03 -3.85 0.87
N GLN A 298 158.37 -3.67 0.48
CA GLN A 298 159.76 -3.23 0.96
C GLN A 298 160.89 -2.99 -0.19
N GLU A 299 162.26 -2.88 0.07
CA GLU A 299 163.45 -2.23 -0.70
C GLU A 299 164.60 -3.13 -1.37
N GLU A 300 165.86 -2.83 -1.88
CA GLU A 300 166.92 -1.70 -1.98
C GLU A 300 167.87 -1.75 -3.30
N LYS A 301 169.21 -1.49 -3.57
CA LYS A 301 170.63 -1.31 -2.97
C LYS A 301 171.70 -0.51 -3.90
N LYS A 302 173.04 -0.28 -3.60
CA LYS A 302 174.05 0.67 -4.32
C LYS A 302 175.62 0.66 -3.94
N LYS A 303 176.67 1.14 -4.77
CA LYS A 303 178.03 1.87 -4.46
C LYS A 303 179.37 1.66 -5.37
N ASP A 304 180.42 2.58 -5.35
CA ASP A 304 181.97 2.52 -5.51
C ASP A 304 182.92 3.09 -6.70
N VAL A 305 184.18 3.66 -6.43
CA VAL A 305 185.26 4.32 -7.35
C VAL A 305 186.75 4.58 -6.76
N ASP A 306 187.92 4.67 -7.53
CA ASP A 306 189.31 5.33 -7.25
C ASP A 306 190.42 5.21 -8.43
N ASN A 307 191.74 5.65 -8.59
CA ASN A 307 192.72 6.78 -8.19
C ASN A 307 194.32 6.63 -8.54
N LYS A 308 195.14 7.66 -8.99
CA LYS A 308 196.70 7.83 -8.92
C LYS A 308 197.32 9.28 -9.26
N THR A 309 198.64 9.46 -9.57
CA THR A 309 199.52 10.70 -9.34
C THR A 309 200.00 11.61 -10.54
N THR A 310 200.91 12.59 -10.31
CA THR A 310 200.79 14.03 -10.68
C THR A 310 201.41 14.62 -11.98
N GLU A 311 202.45 14.05 -12.62
CA GLU A 311 203.16 14.75 -13.73
C GLU A 311 202.31 14.98 -15.00
N GLU A 312 201.14 14.35 -15.09
CA GLU A 312 200.21 14.46 -16.22
C GLU A 312 199.42 15.79 -16.24
N ARG A 313 199.39 16.55 -15.13
CA ARG A 313 198.46 17.69 -14.93
C ARG A 313 198.56 18.79 -16.00
N GLU A 314 199.76 19.17 -16.44
CA GLU A 314 199.91 20.25 -17.45
C GLU A 314 199.50 19.84 -18.87
N LYS A 315 199.38 18.53 -19.15
CA LYS A 315 198.76 18.02 -20.39
C LYS A 315 197.25 17.85 -20.25
N GLU A 316 196.77 17.41 -19.08
CA GLU A 316 195.33 17.25 -18.82
C GLU A 316 194.53 18.54 -19.04
N GLU A 317 194.98 19.69 -18.53
CA GLU A 317 194.17 20.93 -18.59
C GLU A 317 193.90 21.40 -20.03
N ARG A 318 194.88 21.26 -20.93
CA ARG A 318 194.71 21.65 -22.34
C ARG A 318 193.74 20.73 -23.08
N GLN A 319 193.64 19.46 -22.67
CA GLN A 319 192.65 18.53 -23.21
C GLN A 319 191.24 18.82 -22.66
N LYS A 320 191.12 19.08 -21.36
CA LYS A 320 189.84 19.34 -20.66
C LYS A 320 189.07 20.55 -21.23
N GLU A 321 189.77 21.61 -21.66
CA GLU A 321 189.16 22.78 -22.30
C GLU A 321 188.48 22.45 -23.64
N VAL A 322 189.04 21.52 -24.43
CA VAL A 322 188.50 21.11 -25.74
C VAL A 322 187.25 20.24 -25.56
N ASP A 323 187.30 19.28 -24.64
CA ASP A 323 186.19 18.34 -24.43
C ASP A 323 185.00 18.99 -23.71
N ARG A 324 185.22 20.06 -22.92
CA ARG A 324 184.14 20.92 -22.40
C ARG A 324 183.30 21.53 -23.53
N LYS A 325 183.93 22.12 -24.54
CA LYS A 325 183.22 22.79 -25.66
C LYS A 325 182.39 21.83 -26.50
N LYS A 326 182.89 20.61 -26.74
CA LYS A 326 182.14 19.55 -27.44
C LYS A 326 180.88 19.11 -26.66
N ARG A 327 180.95 19.03 -25.32
CA ARG A 327 179.78 18.68 -24.49
C ARG A 327 178.69 19.75 -24.55
N GLU A 328 179.07 21.02 -24.41
CA GLU A 328 178.12 22.14 -24.51
C GLU A 328 177.40 22.21 -25.87
N GLU A 329 178.07 21.83 -26.96
CA GLU A 329 177.48 21.84 -28.30
C GLU A 329 176.50 20.68 -28.51
N ALA A 330 176.85 19.47 -28.04
CA ALA A 330 175.98 18.31 -28.05
C ALA A 330 174.70 18.52 -27.21
N GLU A 331 174.83 19.09 -26.01
CA GLU A 331 173.71 19.38 -25.12
C GLU A 331 172.73 20.41 -25.73
N LYS A 332 173.25 21.40 -26.46
CA LYS A 332 172.44 22.38 -27.22
C LYS A 332 171.72 21.75 -28.42
N GLU A 333 172.23 20.65 -29.00
CA GLU A 333 171.55 19.90 -30.05
C GLU A 333 170.46 18.97 -29.49
N GLU A 334 170.70 18.33 -28.35
CA GLU A 334 169.70 17.51 -27.65
C GLU A 334 168.48 18.34 -27.22
N GLN A 335 168.71 19.51 -26.61
CA GLN A 335 167.63 20.43 -26.23
C GLN A 335 166.78 20.88 -27.43
N ARG A 336 167.38 21.07 -28.62
CA ARG A 336 166.64 21.39 -29.86
C ARG A 336 165.73 20.22 -30.28
N LYS A 337 166.23 18.99 -30.23
CA LYS A 337 165.47 17.78 -30.59
C LYS A 337 164.30 17.53 -29.64
N GLU A 338 164.46 17.79 -28.34
CA GLU A 338 163.35 17.63 -27.39
C GLU A 338 162.24 18.68 -27.61
N VAL A 339 162.60 19.94 -27.90
CA VAL A 339 161.61 20.99 -28.26
C VAL A 339 160.83 20.63 -29.52
N GLU A 340 161.47 20.04 -30.53
CA GLU A 340 160.79 19.55 -31.73
C GLU A 340 159.84 18.38 -31.42
N ARG A 341 160.28 17.42 -30.58
CA ARG A 341 159.44 16.29 -30.16
C ARG A 341 158.18 16.75 -29.41
N LYS A 342 158.32 17.70 -28.47
CA LYS A 342 157.19 18.27 -27.72
C LYS A 342 156.17 18.96 -28.63
N LYS A 343 156.62 19.78 -29.59
CA LYS A 343 155.73 20.41 -30.59
C LYS A 343 154.95 19.38 -31.42
N LYS A 344 155.57 18.23 -31.74
CA LYS A 344 154.91 17.14 -32.47
C LYS A 344 153.87 16.41 -31.60
N GLU A 345 154.19 16.16 -30.33
CA GLU A 345 153.27 15.59 -29.34
C GLU A 345 152.06 16.51 -29.10
N GLU A 346 152.28 17.82 -28.94
CA GLU A 346 151.22 18.84 -28.82
C GLU A 346 150.31 18.86 -30.06
N SER A 347 150.88 18.85 -31.27
CA SER A 347 150.10 18.82 -32.52
C SER A 347 149.23 17.56 -32.66
N GLU A 348 149.70 16.41 -32.18
CA GLU A 348 148.87 15.20 -32.10
C GLU A 348 147.77 15.30 -31.05
N GLN A 349 148.06 15.85 -29.86
CA GLN A 349 147.04 16.05 -28.82
C GLN A 349 145.95 17.03 -29.29
N GLU A 350 146.32 18.10 -30.00
CA GLU A 350 145.36 19.05 -30.55
C GLU A 350 144.46 18.41 -31.62
N LYS A 351 145.01 17.57 -32.51
CA LYS A 351 144.23 16.77 -33.47
C LYS A 351 143.25 15.83 -32.76
N LYS A 352 143.72 15.10 -31.74
CA LYS A 352 142.91 14.17 -30.93
C LYS A 352 141.77 14.90 -30.19
N ARG A 353 142.02 16.12 -29.67
CA ARG A 353 140.97 16.98 -29.08
C ARG A 353 139.92 17.41 -30.12
N LYS A 354 140.34 17.94 -31.28
CA LYS A 354 139.41 18.38 -32.33
C LYS A 354 138.55 17.24 -32.89
N GLU A 355 139.09 16.02 -32.95
CA GLU A 355 138.31 14.83 -33.33
C GLU A 355 137.28 14.43 -32.25
N ALA A 356 137.64 14.54 -30.96
CA ALA A 356 136.73 14.27 -29.85
C ALA A 356 135.58 15.30 -29.79
N GLU A 357 135.88 16.60 -29.90
CA GLU A 357 134.89 17.69 -29.97
C GLU A 357 133.91 17.49 -31.13
N LYS A 358 134.41 17.06 -32.30
CA LYS A 358 133.56 16.74 -33.46
C LYS A 358 132.59 15.58 -33.14
N LYS A 359 133.08 14.48 -32.56
CA LYS A 359 132.25 13.33 -32.18
C LYS A 359 131.21 13.69 -31.12
N GLU A 360 131.57 14.50 -30.13
CA GLU A 360 130.65 15.00 -29.11
C GLU A 360 129.54 15.88 -29.72
N LYS A 361 129.88 16.72 -30.70
CA LYS A 361 128.92 17.55 -31.44
C LYS A 361 127.96 16.71 -32.27
N GLU A 362 128.45 15.68 -32.97
CA GLU A 362 127.62 14.73 -33.72
C GLU A 362 126.71 13.90 -32.81
N GLU A 363 127.19 13.47 -31.64
CA GLU A 363 126.39 12.78 -30.61
C GLU A 363 125.29 13.70 -30.05
N LYS A 364 125.60 14.97 -29.74
CA LYS A 364 124.63 15.98 -29.30
C LYS A 364 123.55 16.24 -30.36
N GLU A 365 123.93 16.41 -31.63
CA GLU A 365 122.96 16.60 -32.72
C GLU A 365 122.04 15.37 -32.91
N LYS A 366 122.59 14.16 -32.73
CA LYS A 366 121.86 12.89 -32.78
C LYS A 366 120.89 12.74 -31.60
N GLN A 367 121.26 13.22 -30.41
CA GLN A 367 120.37 13.30 -29.24
C GLN A 367 119.26 14.34 -29.44
N GLU A 368 119.58 15.53 -29.97
CA GLU A 368 118.60 16.58 -30.30
C GLU A 368 117.53 16.06 -31.29
N LYS A 369 117.95 15.40 -32.37
CA LYS A 369 117.03 14.77 -33.34
C LYS A 369 116.16 13.69 -32.70
N ARG A 370 116.72 12.84 -31.81
CA ARG A 370 115.94 11.84 -31.05
C ARG A 370 114.89 12.49 -30.15
N LYS A 371 115.25 13.57 -29.45
CA LYS A 371 114.36 14.36 -28.57
C LYS A 371 113.21 14.99 -29.36
N GLN A 372 113.48 15.59 -30.52
CA GLN A 372 112.44 16.16 -31.40
C GLN A 372 111.46 15.09 -31.91
N VAL A 373 111.95 13.89 -32.30
CA VAL A 373 111.09 12.76 -32.71
C VAL A 373 110.20 12.27 -31.55
N LEU A 374 110.71 12.24 -30.32
CA LEU A 374 109.93 11.85 -29.15
C LEU A 374 108.82 12.87 -28.84
N LEU A 375 109.15 14.17 -28.83
CA LEU A 375 108.20 15.27 -28.64
C LEU A 375 107.09 15.26 -29.70
N LYS A 376 107.44 15.03 -30.98
CA LYS A 376 106.44 14.89 -32.05
C LYS A 376 105.48 13.71 -31.80
N LYS A 377 106.00 12.55 -31.38
CA LYS A 377 105.18 11.38 -31.02
C LYS A 377 104.28 11.63 -29.80
N GLN A 378 104.73 12.42 -28.82
CA GLN A 378 103.89 12.83 -27.69
C GLN A 378 102.75 13.76 -28.14
N ALA A 379 103.06 14.81 -28.93
CA ALA A 379 102.06 15.73 -29.46
C ALA A 379 101.01 15.04 -30.38
N GLU A 380 101.41 14.02 -31.14
CA GLU A 380 100.49 13.20 -31.93
C GLU A 380 99.59 12.31 -31.06
N ARG A 381 100.12 11.73 -29.97
CA ARG A 381 99.31 10.98 -28.99
C ARG A 381 98.29 11.88 -28.29
N GLU A 382 98.69 13.05 -27.82
CA GLU A 382 97.77 14.02 -27.23
C GLU A 382 96.66 14.46 -28.21
N LYS A 383 97.01 14.75 -29.46
CA LYS A 383 96.03 15.09 -30.50
C LYS A 383 95.06 13.93 -30.76
N LYS A 384 95.50 12.67 -30.62
CA LYS A 384 94.64 11.48 -30.76
C LYS A 384 93.69 11.30 -29.57
N GLU A 385 94.15 11.50 -28.34
CA GLU A 385 93.27 11.42 -27.16
C GLU A 385 92.29 12.60 -27.09
N LYS A 386 92.72 13.84 -27.35
CA LYS A 386 91.83 15.02 -27.44
C LYS A 386 90.72 14.83 -28.50
N ARG A 387 91.01 14.15 -29.61
CA ARG A 387 90.01 13.74 -30.62
C ARG A 387 89.02 12.69 -30.08
N LYS A 388 89.50 11.61 -29.45
CA LYS A 388 88.65 10.58 -28.81
C LYS A 388 87.73 11.17 -27.73
N GLU A 389 88.26 12.06 -26.89
CA GLU A 389 87.51 12.72 -25.82
C GLU A 389 86.39 13.59 -26.39
N THR A 390 86.69 14.38 -27.43
CA THR A 390 85.70 15.17 -28.19
C THR A 390 84.62 14.27 -28.81
N GLU A 391 84.99 13.11 -29.33
CA GLU A 391 84.04 12.14 -29.90
C GLU A 391 83.15 11.49 -28.82
N ARG A 392 83.71 11.16 -27.64
CA ARG A 392 82.94 10.67 -26.48
C ARG A 392 81.93 11.71 -26.01
N LYS A 393 82.36 12.95 -25.80
CA LYS A 393 81.48 14.07 -25.40
C LYS A 393 80.33 14.27 -26.40
N ARG A 394 80.61 14.26 -27.71
CA ARG A 394 79.59 14.33 -28.77
C ARG A 394 78.63 13.12 -28.79
N LYS A 395 79.07 11.92 -28.41
CA LYS A 395 78.20 10.74 -28.29
C LYS A 395 77.29 10.86 -27.07
N GLU A 396 77.80 11.29 -25.92
CA GLU A 396 77.00 11.55 -24.72
C GLU A 396 75.96 12.65 -24.93
N GLU A 397 76.31 13.75 -25.60
CA GLU A 397 75.35 14.82 -25.93
C GLU A 397 74.23 14.31 -26.83
N ARG A 398 74.54 13.52 -27.87
CA ARG A 398 73.53 12.88 -28.73
C ARG A 398 72.61 11.93 -27.96
N GLU A 399 73.14 11.17 -27.00
CA GLU A 399 72.28 10.36 -26.12
C GLU A 399 71.40 11.21 -25.20
N LYS A 400 71.95 12.26 -24.59
CA LYS A 400 71.19 13.20 -23.73
C LYS A 400 70.08 13.88 -24.54
N GLU A 401 70.35 14.29 -25.78
CA GLU A 401 69.38 14.85 -26.71
C GLU A 401 68.30 13.85 -27.11
N LYS A 402 68.66 12.60 -27.46
CA LYS A 402 67.70 11.53 -27.78
C LYS A 402 66.78 11.24 -26.60
N LYS A 403 67.33 11.08 -25.39
CA LYS A 403 66.56 10.85 -24.15
C LYS A 403 65.64 12.02 -23.84
N ARG A 404 66.07 13.26 -24.07
CA ARG A 404 65.22 14.47 -23.94
C ARG A 404 64.07 14.49 -24.95
N LYS A 405 64.32 14.18 -26.23
CA LYS A 405 63.27 14.11 -27.27
C LYS A 405 62.25 13.01 -26.97
N GLU A 406 62.69 11.82 -26.59
CA GLU A 406 61.79 10.74 -26.16
C GLU A 406 60.94 11.12 -24.92
N ALA A 407 61.50 11.86 -23.97
CA ALA A 407 60.76 12.33 -22.80
C ALA A 407 59.71 13.38 -23.17
N GLU A 408 60.07 14.34 -24.03
CA GLU A 408 59.15 15.38 -24.54
C GLU A 408 58.00 14.78 -25.36
N GLU A 409 58.28 13.75 -26.17
CA GLU A 409 57.26 13.03 -26.95
C GLU A 409 56.32 12.21 -26.05
N LYS A 410 56.87 11.49 -25.06
CA LYS A 410 56.07 10.82 -24.02
C LYS A 410 55.19 11.81 -23.25
N GLU A 411 55.68 13.01 -22.97
CA GLU A 411 54.89 14.06 -22.31
C GLU A 411 53.76 14.60 -23.21
N LYS A 412 54.04 14.86 -24.49
CA LYS A 412 53.02 15.26 -25.49
C LYS A 412 51.91 14.22 -25.60
N VAL A 413 52.26 12.93 -25.67
CA VAL A 413 51.29 11.82 -25.69
C VAL A 413 50.48 11.74 -24.38
N LYS A 414 51.10 11.99 -23.22
CA LYS A 414 50.40 12.08 -21.92
C LYS A 414 49.39 13.24 -21.91
N ARG A 415 49.82 14.47 -22.24
CA ARG A 415 48.97 15.66 -22.29
C ARG A 415 47.78 15.46 -23.23
N ALA A 416 47.99 14.89 -24.41
CA ALA A 416 46.92 14.61 -25.38
C ALA A 416 45.89 13.57 -24.87
N LYS A 417 46.33 12.56 -24.10
CA LYS A 417 45.41 11.60 -23.45
C LYS A 417 44.57 12.27 -22.36
N GLU A 418 45.21 13.07 -21.50
CA GLU A 418 44.52 13.82 -20.44
C GLU A 418 43.51 14.84 -21.00
N GLU A 419 43.87 15.55 -22.07
CA GLU A 419 42.95 16.48 -22.75
C GLU A 419 41.75 15.75 -23.36
N LYS A 420 41.97 14.59 -23.99
CA LYS A 420 40.89 13.75 -24.53
C LYS A 420 39.96 13.22 -23.42
N GLN A 421 40.50 12.87 -22.26
CA GLN A 421 39.72 12.49 -21.07
C GLN A 421 38.88 13.67 -20.55
N ARG A 422 39.49 14.84 -20.33
CA ARG A 422 38.79 16.06 -19.88
C ARG A 422 37.65 16.45 -20.84
N LYS A 423 37.90 16.43 -22.16
CA LYS A 423 36.87 16.69 -23.18
C LYS A 423 35.72 15.68 -23.14
N ALA A 424 36.01 14.39 -22.93
CA ALA A 424 34.98 13.36 -22.78
C ALA A 424 34.17 13.51 -21.47
N GLU A 425 34.82 13.93 -20.37
CA GLU A 425 34.18 14.16 -19.09
C GLU A 425 33.26 15.40 -19.10
N ILE A 426 33.73 16.52 -19.68
CA ILE A 426 32.91 17.73 -19.89
C ILE A 426 31.67 17.41 -20.74
N LYS A 427 31.80 16.57 -21.78
CA LYS A 427 30.65 16.08 -22.56
C LYS A 427 29.69 15.23 -21.72
N LYS A 428 30.21 14.31 -20.89
CA LYS A 428 29.37 13.51 -19.96
C LYS A 428 28.63 14.40 -18.93
N ARG A 429 29.30 15.43 -18.41
CA ARG A 429 28.71 16.37 -17.45
C ARG A 429 27.60 17.21 -18.07
N THR A 430 27.86 17.83 -19.22
CA THR A 430 26.86 18.67 -19.92
C THR A 430 25.63 17.87 -20.38
N GLU A 431 25.78 16.61 -20.80
CA GLU A 431 24.62 15.75 -21.09
C GLU A 431 23.85 15.30 -19.83
N ARG A 432 24.52 15.13 -18.68
CA ARG A 432 23.84 14.92 -17.38
C ARG A 432 23.01 16.14 -16.99
N GLU A 433 23.60 17.33 -17.02
CA GLU A 433 22.93 18.60 -16.69
C GLU A 433 21.73 18.88 -17.63
N LYS A 434 21.82 18.54 -18.92
CA LYS A 434 20.67 18.58 -19.85
C LYS A 434 19.57 17.59 -19.47
N LYS A 435 19.92 16.34 -19.14
CA LYS A 435 18.96 15.29 -18.75
C LYS A 435 18.25 15.62 -17.43
N GLU A 436 18.97 16.24 -16.49
CA GLU A 436 18.45 16.72 -15.22
C GLU A 436 17.46 17.88 -15.42
N LYS A 437 17.81 18.91 -16.20
CA LYS A 437 16.90 20.02 -16.53
C LYS A 437 15.63 19.56 -17.27
N ARG A 438 15.71 18.51 -18.10
CA ARG A 438 14.52 17.89 -18.72
C ARG A 438 13.62 17.22 -17.68
N ARG A 439 14.19 16.39 -16.79
CA ARG A 439 13.45 15.74 -15.69
C ARG A 439 12.81 16.76 -14.74
N GLU A 440 13.49 17.86 -14.44
CA GLU A 440 12.94 18.94 -13.60
C GLU A 440 11.74 19.62 -14.27
N ALA A 441 11.84 19.93 -15.57
CA ALA A 441 10.74 20.51 -16.35
C ALA A 441 9.55 19.54 -16.51
N GLU A 442 9.81 18.23 -16.65
CA GLU A 442 8.80 17.18 -16.64
C GLU A 442 8.10 17.11 -15.28
N ARG A 443 8.85 17.13 -14.16
CA ARG A 443 8.28 17.15 -12.80
C ARG A 443 7.41 18.39 -12.55
N LYS A 444 7.83 19.57 -12.99
CA LYS A 444 7.06 20.82 -12.86
C LYS A 444 5.73 20.76 -13.62
N LYS A 445 5.75 20.37 -14.91
CA LYS A 445 4.53 20.17 -15.72
C LYS A 445 3.57 19.13 -15.13
N LYS A 446 4.11 18.16 -14.38
CA LYS A 446 3.36 17.11 -13.71
C LYS A 446 2.67 17.61 -12.44
N GLU A 447 3.40 18.36 -11.63
CA GLU A 447 2.89 19.05 -10.44
C GLU A 447 1.78 20.07 -10.81
N GLU A 448 1.92 20.77 -11.94
CA GLU A 448 0.88 21.64 -12.50
C GLU A 448 -0.39 20.86 -12.90
N ARG A 449 -0.24 19.72 -13.59
CA ARG A 449 -1.36 18.83 -13.93
C ARG A 449 -2.09 18.30 -12.70
N GLU A 450 -1.36 17.91 -11.66
CA GLU A 450 -1.93 17.49 -10.37
C GLU A 450 -2.74 18.61 -9.70
N LYS A 451 -2.24 19.84 -9.70
CA LYS A 451 -2.97 21.01 -9.17
C LYS A 451 -4.24 21.29 -9.97
N GLU A 452 -4.18 21.17 -11.29
CA GLU A 452 -5.34 21.33 -12.17
C GLU A 452 -6.40 20.24 -11.94
N LYS A 453 -6.01 18.94 -11.89
CA LYS A 453 -6.90 17.83 -11.53
C LYS A 453 -7.61 18.09 -10.19
N LYS A 454 -6.86 18.54 -9.18
CA LYS A 454 -7.38 18.81 -7.82
C LYS A 454 -8.35 19.99 -7.79
N ARG A 455 -8.11 21.05 -8.58
CA ARG A 455 -9.07 22.14 -8.75
C ARG A 455 -10.36 21.66 -9.42
N ILE A 456 -10.26 20.93 -10.54
CA ILE A 456 -11.42 20.36 -11.26
C ILE A 456 -12.23 19.40 -10.36
N GLN A 457 -11.59 18.54 -9.58
CA GLN A 457 -12.29 17.64 -8.65
C GLN A 457 -13.00 18.42 -7.53
N THR A 458 -12.43 19.53 -7.06
CA THR A 458 -13.04 20.41 -6.06
C THR A 458 -14.25 21.16 -6.64
N GLU A 459 -14.12 21.75 -7.84
CA GLU A 459 -15.21 22.39 -8.58
C GLU A 459 -16.37 21.42 -8.86
N LYS A 460 -16.07 20.16 -9.22
CA LYS A 460 -17.08 19.10 -9.40
C LYS A 460 -17.83 18.78 -8.09
N ARG A 461 -17.11 18.58 -6.98
CA ARG A 461 -17.70 18.32 -5.65
C ARG A 461 -18.55 19.49 -5.15
N GLU A 462 -18.13 20.73 -5.41
CA GLU A 462 -18.96 21.91 -5.12
C GLU A 462 -20.23 21.95 -5.96
N LYS A 463 -20.16 21.64 -7.26
CA LYS A 463 -21.33 21.60 -8.15
C LYS A 463 -22.33 20.52 -7.69
N GLU A 464 -21.85 19.32 -7.38
CA GLU A 464 -22.65 18.22 -6.84
C GLU A 464 -23.33 18.60 -5.52
N LYS A 465 -22.61 19.26 -4.61
CA LYS A 465 -23.18 19.78 -3.36
C LYS A 465 -24.25 20.85 -3.59
N ARG A 466 -24.04 21.79 -4.51
CA ARG A 466 -25.03 22.82 -4.88
C ARG A 466 -26.31 22.18 -5.44
N GLU A 467 -26.19 21.17 -6.30
CA GLU A 467 -27.34 20.41 -6.83
C GLU A 467 -28.07 19.60 -5.74
N GLN A 468 -27.35 19.03 -4.77
CA GLN A 468 -27.97 18.37 -3.61
C GLN A 468 -28.71 19.35 -2.70
N ASP A 469 -28.13 20.53 -2.40
CA ASP A 469 -28.77 21.57 -1.62
C ASP A 469 -30.00 22.17 -2.32
N GLU A 470 -30.01 22.24 -3.66
CA GLU A 470 -31.18 22.63 -4.45
C GLU A 470 -32.30 21.58 -4.38
N LYS A 471 -31.99 20.30 -4.65
CA LYS A 471 -32.93 19.18 -4.50
C LYS A 471 -33.52 19.10 -3.09
N ARG A 472 -32.70 19.38 -2.06
CA ARG A 472 -33.14 19.47 -0.66
C ARG A 472 -34.14 20.60 -0.43
N LYS A 473 -33.87 21.80 -0.96
CA LYS A 473 -34.79 22.96 -0.87
C LYS A 473 -36.10 22.71 -1.60
N GLU A 474 -36.06 22.06 -2.76
CA GLU A 474 -37.25 21.66 -3.51
C GLU A 474 -38.10 20.63 -2.73
N ALA A 475 -37.47 19.60 -2.17
CA ALA A 475 -38.13 18.61 -1.32
C ALA A 475 -38.74 19.25 -0.06
N GLU A 476 -38.10 20.26 0.53
CA GLU A 476 -38.66 21.01 1.66
C GLU A 476 -39.89 21.84 1.26
N ARG A 477 -39.87 22.51 0.10
CA ARG A 477 -41.03 23.22 -0.47
C ARG A 477 -42.21 22.26 -0.68
N LYS A 478 -41.98 21.13 -1.36
CA LYS A 478 -43.00 20.09 -1.58
C LYS A 478 -43.57 19.52 -0.27
N ARG A 479 -42.74 19.37 0.78
CA ARG A 479 -43.20 18.97 2.12
C ARG A 479 -44.03 20.04 2.84
N LYS A 480 -43.77 21.33 2.62
CA LYS A 480 -44.58 22.44 3.16
C LYS A 480 -45.93 22.52 2.46
N GLU A 481 -45.94 22.48 1.13
CA GLU A 481 -47.15 22.47 0.29
C GLU A 481 -48.05 21.26 0.62
N ALA A 482 -47.48 20.05 0.77
CA ALA A 482 -48.23 18.86 1.17
C ALA A 482 -48.91 19.00 2.55
N ARG A 483 -48.24 19.65 3.53
CA ARG A 483 -48.83 19.93 4.85
C ARG A 483 -49.98 20.91 4.77
N GLU A 484 -49.85 21.99 4.01
CA GLU A 484 -50.95 22.94 3.79
C GLU A 484 -52.16 22.27 3.13
N ILE A 485 -51.94 21.37 2.17
CA ILE A 485 -53.01 20.59 1.53
C ILE A 485 -53.68 19.65 2.54
N GLU A 486 -52.90 18.99 3.40
CA GLU A 486 -53.42 18.11 4.46
C GLU A 486 -54.23 18.87 5.52
N GLU A 487 -53.76 20.06 5.94
CA GLU A 487 -54.48 20.94 6.87
C GLU A 487 -55.79 21.45 6.26
N LYS A 488 -55.77 21.92 5.00
CA LYS A 488 -56.98 22.32 4.25
C LYS A 488 -57.97 21.16 4.13
N ARG A 489 -57.49 19.92 3.93
CA ARG A 489 -58.34 18.72 3.89
C ARG A 489 -58.97 18.41 5.26
N LYS A 490 -58.19 18.45 6.34
CA LYS A 490 -58.69 18.25 7.72
C LYS A 490 -59.70 19.32 8.13
N GLU A 491 -59.52 20.57 7.69
CA GLU A 491 -60.48 21.64 7.94
C GLU A 491 -61.80 21.41 7.17
N ALA A 492 -61.72 20.94 5.92
CA ALA A 492 -62.89 20.55 5.13
C ALA A 492 -63.63 19.36 5.74
N GLU A 493 -62.92 18.30 6.15
CA GLU A 493 -63.47 17.14 6.87
C GLU A 493 -64.22 17.57 8.15
N ARG A 494 -63.65 18.50 8.93
CA ARG A 494 -64.32 19.06 10.12
C ARG A 494 -65.58 19.85 9.77
N LYS A 495 -65.51 20.74 8.77
CA LYS A 495 -66.65 21.53 8.28
C LYS A 495 -67.78 20.64 7.76
N GLU A 496 -67.46 19.54 7.07
CA GLU A 496 -68.45 18.57 6.62
C GLU A 496 -69.10 17.82 7.79
N LYS A 497 -68.31 17.37 8.78
CA LYS A 497 -68.85 16.73 10.00
C LYS A 497 -69.80 17.67 10.74
N GLU A 498 -69.41 18.93 10.93
CA GLU A 498 -70.29 19.95 11.52
C GLU A 498 -71.58 20.17 10.72
N ALA A 499 -71.52 20.13 9.39
CA ALA A 499 -72.70 20.25 8.53
C ALA A 499 -73.63 19.04 8.66
N ARG A 500 -73.08 17.82 8.67
CA ARG A 500 -73.83 16.57 8.90
C ARG A 500 -74.52 16.59 10.27
N GLU A 501 -73.83 16.98 11.34
CA GLU A 501 -74.41 17.10 12.69
C GLU A 501 -75.52 18.17 12.77
N LYS A 502 -75.39 19.28 12.03
CA LYS A 502 -76.43 20.33 11.93
C LYS A 502 -77.65 19.83 11.15
N GLU A 503 -77.44 19.06 10.08
CA GLU A 503 -78.54 18.46 9.30
C GLU A 503 -79.29 17.36 10.09
N GLU A 504 -78.57 16.53 10.84
CA GLU A 504 -79.15 15.50 11.71
C GLU A 504 -80.02 16.15 12.80
N LYS A 505 -79.51 17.18 13.49
CA LYS A 505 -80.29 17.96 14.47
C LYS A 505 -81.53 18.61 13.85
N ARG A 506 -81.45 19.08 12.59
CA ARG A 506 -82.63 19.58 11.85
C ARG A 506 -83.65 18.48 11.59
N LYS A 507 -83.22 17.30 11.11
CA LYS A 507 -84.10 16.14 10.85
C LYS A 507 -84.75 15.62 12.14
N GLU A 508 -84.04 15.63 13.26
CA GLU A 508 -84.58 15.24 14.56
C GLU A 508 -85.64 16.25 15.07
N ALA A 509 -85.38 17.55 14.93
CA ALA A 509 -86.33 18.61 15.26
C ALA A 509 -87.59 18.56 14.38
N GLU A 510 -87.42 18.30 13.07
CA GLU A 510 -88.51 18.10 12.12
C GLU A 510 -89.35 16.86 12.47
N ARG A 511 -88.71 15.74 12.84
CA ARG A 511 -89.43 14.54 13.31
C ARG A 511 -90.25 14.83 14.57
N LYS A 512 -89.68 15.52 15.57
CA LYS A 512 -90.40 15.93 16.79
C LYS A 512 -91.59 16.83 16.47
N ALA A 513 -91.41 17.81 15.57
CA ALA A 513 -92.51 18.68 15.12
C ALA A 513 -93.59 17.93 14.31
N ASN A 514 -93.26 16.80 13.68
CA ASN A 514 -94.25 15.91 13.05
C ASN A 514 -94.99 15.07 14.09
N GLU A 515 -94.27 14.46 15.04
CA GLU A 515 -94.85 13.72 16.17
C GLU A 515 -95.81 14.59 16.99
N ASP A 516 -95.45 15.85 17.26
CA ASP A 516 -96.29 16.78 18.03
C ASP A 516 -97.50 17.29 17.23
N ARG A 517 -97.39 17.46 15.91
CA ARG A 517 -98.56 17.73 15.04
C ARG A 517 -99.53 16.54 15.03
N GLU A 518 -99.02 15.32 14.91
CA GLU A 518 -99.85 14.10 14.95
C GLU A 518 -100.53 13.92 16.32
N ARG A 519 -99.84 14.25 17.43
CA ARG A 519 -100.44 14.31 18.78
C ARG A 519 -101.55 15.36 18.86
N GLU A 520 -101.35 16.54 18.28
CA GLU A 520 -102.36 17.60 18.28
C GLU A 520 -103.60 17.25 17.44
N GLU A 521 -103.41 16.63 16.27
CA GLU A 521 -104.51 16.12 15.43
C GLU A 521 -105.28 15.02 16.15
N LYS A 522 -104.61 14.05 16.79
CA LYS A 522 -105.25 13.03 17.62
C LYS A 522 -106.01 13.63 18.80
N ARG A 523 -105.51 14.71 19.41
CA ARG A 523 -106.24 15.44 20.47
C ARG A 523 -107.50 16.12 19.92
N LYS A 524 -107.40 16.83 18.79
CA LYS A 524 -108.55 17.46 18.10
C LYS A 524 -109.59 16.43 17.65
N GLU A 525 -109.16 15.24 17.21
CA GLU A 525 -110.07 14.16 16.85
C GLU A 525 -110.77 13.57 18.08
N ALA A 526 -110.07 13.40 19.20
CA ALA A 526 -110.65 12.99 20.47
C ALA A 526 -111.65 14.02 21.02
N GLU A 527 -111.30 15.31 21.01
CA GLU A 527 -112.18 16.43 21.38
C GLU A 527 -113.47 16.44 20.53
N ARG A 528 -113.36 16.21 19.21
CA ARG A 528 -114.53 16.08 18.31
C ARG A 528 -115.39 14.85 18.65
N LYS A 529 -114.78 13.68 18.85
CA LYS A 529 -115.49 12.45 19.23
C LYS A 529 -116.15 12.57 20.61
N GLU A 530 -115.56 13.33 21.54
CA GLU A 530 -116.18 13.60 22.83
C GLU A 530 -117.38 14.55 22.69
N LYS A 531 -117.25 15.64 21.92
CA LYS A 531 -118.37 16.54 21.62
C LYS A 531 -119.54 15.82 20.96
N GLU A 532 -119.26 14.94 19.98
CA GLU A 532 -120.27 14.10 19.34
C GLU A 532 -120.95 13.15 20.33
N ARG A 533 -120.19 12.50 21.23
CA ARG A 533 -120.77 11.68 22.31
C ARG A 533 -121.66 12.49 23.25
N ARG A 534 -121.26 13.71 23.64
CA ARG A 534 -122.06 14.62 24.48
C ARG A 534 -123.37 15.01 23.77
N GLU A 535 -123.32 15.36 22.48
CA GLU A 535 -124.53 15.67 21.69
C GLU A 535 -125.47 14.46 21.52
N ILE A 536 -124.92 13.25 21.38
CA ILE A 536 -125.71 12.00 21.37
C ILE A 536 -126.34 11.75 22.75
N GLU A 537 -125.61 11.98 23.83
CA GLU A 537 -126.11 11.81 25.21
C GLU A 537 -127.20 12.82 25.56
N GLU A 538 -127.07 14.08 25.14
CA GLU A 538 -128.13 15.09 25.28
C GLU A 538 -129.40 14.71 24.50
N LYS A 539 -129.26 14.28 23.23
CA LYS A 539 -130.39 13.77 22.44
C LYS A 539 -131.05 12.55 23.10
N ARG A 540 -130.27 11.67 23.74
CA ARG A 540 -130.80 10.52 24.50
C ARG A 540 -131.57 10.97 25.74
N LYS A 541 -131.05 11.91 26.52
CA LYS A 541 -131.73 12.50 27.69
C LYS A 541 -132.99 13.27 27.29
N GLU A 542 -133.00 13.93 26.14
CA GLU A 542 -134.18 14.60 25.59
C GLU A 542 -135.26 13.58 25.19
N ALA A 543 -134.87 12.46 24.55
CA ALA A 543 -135.76 11.36 24.23
C ALA A 543 -136.34 10.69 25.50
N GLU A 544 -135.50 10.39 26.50
CA GLU A 544 -135.91 9.87 27.81
C GLU A 544 -136.91 10.80 28.52
N ARG A 545 -136.69 12.13 28.45
CA ARG A 545 -137.65 13.12 28.96
C ARG A 545 -138.98 13.10 28.22
N LYS A 546 -138.95 13.10 26.88
CA LYS A 546 -140.16 13.04 26.04
C LYS A 546 -140.93 11.74 26.24
N GLU A 547 -140.25 10.62 26.45
CA GLU A 547 -140.91 9.35 26.78
C GLU A 547 -141.55 9.39 28.17
N LYS A 548 -140.88 9.95 29.18
CA LYS A 548 -141.45 10.14 30.52
C LYS A 548 -142.67 11.05 30.50
N GLU A 549 -142.62 12.15 29.74
CA GLU A 549 -143.74 13.06 29.55
C GLU A 549 -144.92 12.39 28.82
N ALA A 550 -144.66 11.59 27.78
CA ALA A 550 -145.68 10.78 27.11
C ALA A 550 -146.32 9.74 28.05
N ARG A 551 -145.53 9.07 28.89
CA ARG A 551 -146.03 8.15 29.92
C ARG A 551 -146.92 8.87 30.94
N GLU A 552 -146.53 10.05 31.43
CA GLU A 552 -147.34 10.85 32.36
C GLU A 552 -148.64 11.36 31.71
N ILE A 553 -148.64 11.66 30.41
CA ILE A 553 -149.85 12.01 29.65
C ILE A 553 -150.77 10.78 29.51
N GLU A 554 -150.22 9.59 29.24
CA GLU A 554 -151.01 8.36 29.14
C GLU A 554 -151.58 7.91 30.49
N GLU A 555 -150.83 8.08 31.60
CA GLU A 555 -151.34 7.86 32.96
C GLU A 555 -152.48 8.83 33.31
N LYS A 556 -152.35 10.12 32.96
CA LYS A 556 -153.45 11.09 33.12
C LYS A 556 -154.68 10.70 32.31
N ARG A 557 -154.52 10.28 31.04
CA ARG A 557 -155.63 9.77 30.23
C ARG A 557 -156.29 8.54 30.87
N LYS A 558 -155.50 7.57 31.34
CA LYS A 558 -155.99 6.38 32.06
C LYS A 558 -156.73 6.74 33.35
N GLU A 559 -156.30 7.77 34.07
CA GLU A 559 -156.97 8.26 35.27
C GLU A 559 -158.29 8.99 34.93
N GLU A 560 -158.34 9.77 33.85
CA GLU A 560 -159.58 10.37 33.35
C GLU A 560 -160.57 9.32 32.85
N GLU A 561 -160.12 8.33 32.07
CA GLU A 561 -160.92 7.16 31.70
C GLU A 561 -161.48 6.41 32.93
N ARG A 562 -160.72 6.33 34.03
CA ARG A 562 -161.18 5.72 35.28
C ARG A 562 -162.25 6.59 35.96
N LYS A 563 -162.01 7.90 36.07
CA LYS A 563 -162.97 8.89 36.60
C LYS A 563 -164.25 8.96 35.76
N GLU A 564 -164.20 8.70 34.45
CA GLU A 564 -165.38 8.61 33.59
C GLU A 564 -166.20 7.33 33.87
N ARG A 565 -165.53 6.19 34.04
CA ARG A 565 -166.16 4.92 34.46
C ARG A 565 -166.81 5.06 35.84
N GLU A 566 -166.10 5.64 36.81
CA GLU A 566 -166.62 5.94 38.15
C GLU A 566 -167.87 6.84 38.09
N ARG A 567 -167.89 7.90 37.25
CA ARG A 567 -169.08 8.73 37.04
C ARG A 567 -170.26 7.95 36.47
N LYS A 568 -170.03 7.11 35.46
CA LYS A 568 -171.06 6.27 34.84
C LYS A 568 -171.66 5.28 35.83
N GLU A 569 -170.83 4.66 36.68
CA GLU A 569 -171.29 3.76 37.74
C GLU A 569 -172.11 4.48 38.83
N ILE A 570 -171.74 5.72 39.17
CA ILE A 570 -172.50 6.59 40.10
C ILE A 570 -173.85 6.99 39.48
N GLU A 571 -173.88 7.31 38.19
CA GLU A 571 -175.11 7.65 37.45
C GLU A 571 -176.05 6.44 37.33
N GLU A 572 -175.52 5.25 37.06
CA GLU A 572 -176.28 3.99 37.04
C GLU A 572 -176.90 3.68 38.41
N LYS A 573 -176.14 3.80 39.50
CA LYS A 573 -176.63 3.65 40.89
C LYS A 573 -177.69 4.68 41.27
N ARG A 574 -177.57 5.93 40.76
CA ARG A 574 -178.62 6.94 40.91
C ARG A 574 -179.90 6.52 40.18
N ASN A 575 -179.79 6.09 38.93
CA ASN A 575 -180.93 5.65 38.11
C ASN A 575 -181.64 4.42 38.71
N GLU A 576 -180.88 3.49 39.31
CA GLU A 576 -181.43 2.37 40.09
C GLU A 576 -182.16 2.86 41.36
N THR A 577 -181.59 3.84 42.08
CA THR A 577 -182.21 4.43 43.27
C THR A 577 -183.55 5.11 42.93
N GLU A 578 -183.63 5.84 41.81
CA GLU A 578 -184.88 6.45 41.33
C GLU A 578 -185.95 5.40 40.94
N ARG A 579 -185.55 4.23 40.38
CA ARG A 579 -186.48 3.09 40.17
C ARG A 579 -187.00 2.55 41.50
N ASN A 580 -186.11 2.28 42.45
CA ASN A 580 -186.46 1.72 43.77
C ASN A 580 -187.37 2.64 44.59
N GLN A 581 -187.29 3.96 44.38
CA GLN A 581 -188.20 4.92 45.01
C GLN A 581 -189.62 4.88 44.40
N LYS A 582 -189.75 4.68 43.08
CA LYS A 582 -191.05 4.51 42.39
C LYS A 582 -191.78 3.21 42.76
N GLU A 583 -191.05 2.14 43.03
CA GLU A 583 -191.60 0.86 43.54
C GLU A 583 -192.29 1.01 44.91
N ARG A 584 -191.72 1.83 45.82
CA ARG A 584 -192.20 1.94 47.20
C ARG A 584 -193.53 2.69 47.34
N SER A 585 -193.80 3.68 46.51
CA SER A 585 -195.07 4.43 46.53
C SER A 585 -196.25 3.55 46.09
N GLY A 586 -196.08 2.69 45.09
CA GLY A 586 -197.11 1.76 44.61
C GLY A 586 -197.59 0.75 45.67
N LYS A 587 -196.73 0.37 46.61
CA LYS A 587 -197.06 -0.59 47.69
C LYS A 587 -197.88 0.05 48.84
N GLN A 588 -197.80 1.38 49.06
CA GLN A 588 -198.60 2.06 50.09
C GLN A 588 -200.08 2.27 49.71
N GLY A 589 -200.43 2.23 48.42
CA GLY A 589 -201.81 2.39 47.96
C GLY A 589 -202.69 1.15 48.24
N LYS A 590 -202.16 -0.06 48.02
CA LYS A 590 -202.94 -1.31 48.11
C LYS A 590 -203.28 -1.73 49.54
N THR A 591 -202.41 -1.45 50.52
CA THR A 591 -202.63 -1.86 51.92
C THR A 591 -203.78 -1.10 52.58
N LYS A 592 -203.90 0.22 52.34
CA LYS A 592 -204.98 1.06 52.89
C LYS A 592 -206.37 0.76 52.32
N PHE A 593 -206.46 0.09 51.16
CA PHE A 593 -207.72 -0.35 50.58
C PHE A 593 -208.25 -1.64 51.26
N LEU A 594 -207.37 -2.64 51.42
CA LEU A 594 -207.73 -3.95 51.99
C LEU A 594 -208.19 -3.89 53.45
N ASP A 595 -207.60 -3.00 54.26
CA ASP A 595 -207.97 -2.89 55.69
C ASP A 595 -209.36 -2.25 55.89
N ARG A 596 -209.80 -1.42 54.93
CA ARG A 596 -211.15 -0.83 54.91
C ARG A 596 -212.22 -1.88 54.58
N ILE A 597 -211.87 -2.90 53.79
CA ILE A 597 -212.74 -4.06 53.49
C ILE A 597 -212.92 -4.93 54.75
N LYS A 598 -211.85 -5.19 55.52
CA LYS A 598 -211.93 -6.02 56.74
C LYS A 598 -212.95 -5.50 57.75
N LYS A 599 -213.06 -4.18 57.93
CA LYS A 599 -214.07 -3.57 58.82
C LYS A 599 -215.51 -3.70 58.32
N VAL A 600 -215.74 -3.88 57.01
CA VAL A 600 -217.07 -4.17 56.46
C VAL A 600 -217.40 -5.65 56.55
N VAL A 601 -216.43 -6.54 56.24
CA VAL A 601 -216.59 -7.99 56.38
C VAL A 601 -216.90 -8.40 57.82
N GLY A 602 -216.27 -7.75 58.81
CA GLY A 602 -216.57 -7.99 60.23
C GLY A 602 -218.00 -7.64 60.65
N VAL A 603 -218.69 -6.74 59.94
CA VAL A 603 -220.11 -6.40 60.18
C VAL A 603 -221.05 -7.37 59.44
N ILE A 604 -220.67 -7.80 58.23
CA ILE A 604 -221.41 -8.84 57.48
C ILE A 604 -221.31 -10.21 58.19
N ALA A 605 -220.24 -10.46 58.93
CA ALA A 605 -220.04 -11.65 59.76
C ALA A 605 -220.98 -11.74 60.99
N ALA A 606 -221.83 -10.73 61.25
CA ALA A 606 -222.78 -10.75 62.36
C ALA A 606 -223.98 -11.72 62.20
N LEU A 607 -224.15 -12.35 61.03
CA LEU A 607 -225.45 -12.90 60.59
C LEU A 607 -225.42 -14.37 60.13
N LYS A 608 -224.48 -15.20 60.62
CA LYS A 608 -224.39 -16.63 60.22
C LYS A 608 -224.16 -17.66 61.33
N ASN A 609 -223.99 -17.21 62.57
CA ASN A 609 -224.01 -18.01 63.79
C ASN A 609 -224.91 -17.25 64.78
N LYS A 610 -226.03 -17.75 65.32
CA LYS A 610 -226.63 -19.10 65.25
C LYS A 610 -226.69 -19.72 63.84
N PHE A 611 -226.51 -21.04 63.69
CA PHE A 611 -226.21 -22.02 64.75
C PHE A 611 -224.82 -21.82 65.36
#